data_AF-A0AAD9YJT8-F1
#
_entry.id   AF-A0AAD9YJT8-F1
#
_cell.length_a   1.000
_cell.length_b   1.000
_cell.length_c   1.000
_cell.angle_alpha   90.00
_cell.angle_beta   90.00
_cell.angle_gamma   90.00
#
_symmetry.space_group_name_H-M   'P 1'
#
loop_
_entity.id
_entity.type
_entity.pdbx_description
1 polymer ?
#
loop_
_entity_poly.entity_id
_entity_poly.type
_entity_poly.pdbx_seq_one_letter_code
_entity_poly.pdbx_strand_id
1 'polypeptide(L)'
;MVSIEALRARLSHLLFEHVKAELLQLSEDLEWVLQIDRHELNLLGDIRSTPAACCVYLARLSMECQEICKASLNGNYKHGYSKIGAEETFSLENKSTIAQLRAAVQYSNSKFAEDLQKRGHKYFFSSVAEKGPAGKENIDENHTATSASPKPLSKKESVAWIQKMILRSRGTELIGNFNPHLIGELFWEQSQPWENLTSSHIEKVSQLCKNFLTNLLEQQAPKEVQARIWASMIQDMLKQRKQAAYDELVNLINDIKEFPINYNHYYTDIIEQRRQERLKTRLESSFPGNVAHVSHMNCSRGLHYIESEGCLVWAPPFGACMITSRHPASSSMGLGQATRLRLAT
;
A
#
# COMPACT_ATOMS: atom_id res chain seq x y z
N MET A 1 69.51 27.16 -30.50
CA MET A 1 69.22 25.87 -31.15
C MET A 1 69.03 24.84 -30.05
N VAL A 2 67.80 24.42 -29.76
CA VAL A 2 67.56 23.27 -28.87
C VAL A 2 68.07 22.03 -29.61
N SER A 3 69.03 21.31 -29.04
CA SER A 3 69.61 20.14 -29.72
C SER A 3 68.59 19.01 -29.81
N ILE A 4 68.64 18.25 -30.91
CA ILE A 4 67.79 17.09 -31.16
C ILE A 4 67.92 16.05 -30.01
N GLU A 5 69.07 16.00 -29.35
CA GLU A 5 69.33 15.10 -28.22
C GLU A 5 68.52 15.44 -26.98
N ALA A 6 68.31 16.74 -26.70
CA ALA A 6 67.46 17.17 -25.58
C ALA A 6 65.98 16.80 -25.81
N LEU A 7 65.52 16.88 -27.06
CA LEU A 7 64.18 16.43 -27.44
C LEU A 7 64.04 14.91 -27.33
N ARG A 8 65.04 14.15 -27.81
CA ARG A 8 65.07 12.68 -27.68
C ARG A 8 64.99 12.25 -26.23
N ALA A 9 65.82 12.82 -25.35
CA ALA A 9 65.83 12.49 -23.93
C ALA A 9 64.47 12.78 -23.26
N ARG A 10 63.86 13.93 -23.58
CA ARG A 10 62.56 14.31 -23.03
C ARG A 10 61.42 13.43 -23.54
N LEU A 11 61.41 13.07 -24.82
CA LEU A 11 60.42 12.14 -25.38
C LEU A 11 60.59 10.73 -24.81
N SER A 12 61.81 10.23 -24.67
CA SER A 12 62.08 8.92 -24.06
C SER A 12 61.62 8.87 -22.61
N HIS A 13 61.85 9.93 -21.83
CA HIS A 13 61.39 10.01 -20.45
C HIS A 13 59.85 10.09 -20.36
N LEU A 14 59.22 10.93 -21.18
CA LEU A 14 57.76 11.04 -21.23
C LEU A 14 57.10 9.71 -21.64
N LEU A 15 57.66 9.03 -22.64
CA LEU A 15 57.18 7.72 -23.08
C LEU A 15 57.37 6.65 -22.00
N PHE A 16 58.50 6.67 -21.28
CA PHE A 16 58.72 5.76 -20.16
C PHE A 16 57.73 5.97 -19.01
N GLU A 17 57.51 7.22 -18.59
CA GLU A 17 56.51 7.54 -17.55
C GLU A 17 55.09 7.17 -17.99
N HIS A 18 54.75 7.40 -19.26
CA HIS A 18 53.46 6.99 -19.80
C HIS A 18 53.31 5.46 -19.81
N VAL A 19 54.29 4.72 -20.33
CA VAL A 19 54.27 3.23 -20.33
C VAL A 19 54.19 2.67 -18.90
N LYS A 20 54.89 3.28 -17.94
CA LYS A 20 54.85 2.85 -16.55
C LYS A 20 53.46 3.04 -15.92
N ALA A 21 52.81 4.17 -16.18
CA ALA A 21 51.44 4.42 -15.72
C ALA A 21 50.44 3.46 -16.36
N GLU A 22 50.50 3.30 -17.69
CA GLU A 22 49.61 2.42 -18.45
C GLU A 22 49.78 0.94 -18.08
N LEU A 23 51.00 0.49 -17.74
CA LEU A 23 51.24 -0.91 -17.36
C LEU A 23 50.64 -1.25 -15.99
N LEU A 24 50.66 -0.31 -15.04
CA LEU A 24 49.99 -0.50 -13.75
C LEU A 24 48.47 -0.59 -13.94
N GLN A 25 47.90 0.32 -14.73
CA GLN A 25 46.48 0.29 -15.07
C GLN A 25 46.09 -1.00 -15.80
N LEU A 26 46.89 -1.45 -16.77
CA LEU A 26 46.66 -2.70 -17.48
C LEU A 26 46.74 -3.92 -16.56
N SER A 27 47.64 -3.90 -15.56
CA SER A 27 47.73 -4.98 -14.57
C SER A 27 46.45 -5.04 -13.72
N GLU A 28 45.94 -3.89 -13.30
CA GLU A 28 44.67 -3.80 -12.55
C GLU A 28 43.49 -4.29 -13.40
N ASP A 29 43.44 -3.87 -14.67
CA ASP A 29 42.40 -4.30 -15.62
C ASP A 29 42.46 -5.81 -15.88
N LEU A 30 43.66 -6.38 -16.07
CA LEU A 30 43.84 -7.83 -16.27
C LEU A 30 43.45 -8.63 -15.03
N GLU A 31 43.83 -8.16 -13.84
CA GLU A 31 43.42 -8.79 -12.57
C GLU A 31 41.89 -8.77 -12.45
N TRP A 32 41.25 -7.65 -12.79
CA TRP A 32 39.79 -7.52 -12.77
C TRP A 32 39.10 -8.46 -13.78
N VAL A 33 39.55 -8.50 -15.04
CA VAL A 33 38.99 -9.41 -16.06
C VAL A 33 39.16 -10.86 -15.63
N LEU A 34 40.33 -11.22 -15.11
CA LEU A 34 40.62 -12.58 -14.65
C LEU A 34 39.72 -12.99 -13.48
N GLN A 35 39.40 -12.07 -12.56
CA GLN A 35 38.43 -12.35 -11.48
C GLN A 35 37.01 -12.60 -12.03
N ILE A 36 36.60 -11.85 -13.05
CA ILE A 36 35.31 -12.06 -13.72
C ILE A 36 35.27 -13.42 -14.41
N ASP A 37 36.30 -13.75 -15.19
CA ASP A 37 36.38 -15.03 -15.90
C ASP A 37 36.38 -16.21 -14.94
N ARG A 38 37.10 -16.10 -13.81
CA ARG A 38 37.06 -17.11 -12.74
C ARG A 38 35.66 -17.26 -12.15
N HIS A 39 34.96 -16.14 -11.92
CA HIS A 39 33.59 -16.17 -11.43
C HIS A 39 32.63 -16.82 -12.43
N GLU A 40 32.70 -16.44 -13.71
CA GLU A 40 31.88 -17.05 -14.76
C GLU A 40 32.17 -18.55 -14.94
N LEU A 41 33.44 -18.96 -14.86
CA LEU A 41 33.85 -20.36 -14.94
C LEU A 41 33.32 -21.18 -13.75
N ASN A 42 33.32 -20.60 -12.54
CA ASN A 42 32.71 -21.23 -11.36
C ASN A 42 31.19 -21.39 -11.52
N LEU A 43 30.50 -20.41 -12.12
CA LEU A 43 29.06 -20.50 -12.41
C LEU A 43 28.73 -21.56 -13.48
N LEU A 44 29.62 -21.75 -14.47
CA LEU A 44 29.48 -22.79 -15.48
C LEU A 44 29.64 -24.20 -14.87
N GLY A 45 30.46 -24.35 -13.84
CA GLY A 45 30.65 -25.62 -13.14
C GLY A 45 31.11 -26.76 -14.06
N ASP A 46 30.77 -27.99 -13.67
CA ASP A 46 31.21 -29.18 -14.40
C ASP A 46 30.57 -29.32 -15.78
N ILE A 47 31.26 -30.05 -16.65
CA ILE A 47 30.79 -30.38 -18.00
C ILE A 47 29.50 -31.19 -17.91
N ARG A 48 28.45 -30.71 -18.58
CA ARG A 48 27.10 -31.28 -18.56
C ARG A 48 26.72 -31.84 -19.92
N SER A 49 27.38 -32.91 -20.35
CA SER A 49 27.16 -33.53 -21.68
C SER A 49 25.97 -34.50 -21.74
N THR A 50 25.44 -34.96 -20.59
CA THR A 50 24.34 -35.93 -20.54
C THR A 50 23.06 -35.30 -19.97
N PRO A 51 21.87 -35.76 -20.42
CA PRO A 51 20.60 -35.28 -19.87
C PRO A 51 20.49 -35.45 -18.35
N ALA A 52 21.00 -36.56 -17.81
CA ALA A 52 21.02 -36.80 -16.37
C ALA A 52 21.85 -35.76 -15.59
N ALA A 53 23.03 -35.39 -16.10
CA ALA A 53 23.86 -34.35 -15.50
C ALA A 53 23.16 -32.97 -15.53
N CYS A 54 22.45 -32.65 -16.61
CA CYS A 54 21.64 -31.43 -16.71
C CYS A 54 20.50 -31.42 -15.67
N CYS A 55 19.79 -32.54 -15.49
CA CYS A 55 18.72 -32.65 -14.50
C CYS A 55 19.23 -32.46 -13.08
N VAL A 56 20.37 -33.08 -12.72
CA VAL A 56 20.99 -32.93 -11.39
C VAL A 56 21.39 -31.48 -11.15
N TYR A 57 22.00 -30.82 -12.14
CA TYR A 57 22.35 -29.41 -12.04
C TYR A 57 21.12 -28.51 -11.82
N LEU A 58 20.06 -28.67 -12.63
CA LEU A 58 18.86 -27.85 -12.50
C LEU A 58 18.15 -28.09 -11.18
N ALA A 59 18.13 -29.34 -10.69
CA ALA A 59 17.58 -29.66 -9.37
C ALA A 59 18.38 -28.97 -8.26
N ARG A 60 19.72 -29.01 -8.31
CA ARG A 60 20.57 -28.31 -7.33
C ARG A 60 20.33 -26.80 -7.36
N LEU A 61 20.36 -26.19 -8.55
CA LEU A 61 20.09 -24.76 -8.74
C LEU A 61 18.71 -24.38 -8.18
N SER A 62 17.68 -25.19 -8.44
CA SER A 62 16.34 -24.96 -7.91
C SER A 62 16.30 -25.00 -6.38
N MET A 63 17.00 -25.95 -5.75
CA MET A 63 17.06 -26.05 -4.29
C MET A 63 17.79 -24.84 -3.68
N GLU A 64 18.94 -24.45 -4.23
CA GLU A 64 19.71 -23.28 -3.77
C GLU A 64 18.90 -21.98 -3.90
N CYS A 65 18.26 -21.75 -5.06
CA CYS A 65 17.39 -20.59 -5.25
C CYS A 65 16.20 -20.62 -4.27
N GLN A 66 15.58 -21.78 -4.04
CA GLN A 66 14.46 -21.93 -3.11
C GLN A 66 14.88 -21.62 -1.67
N GLU A 67 16.03 -22.10 -1.22
CA GLU A 67 16.56 -21.81 0.12
C GLU A 67 16.79 -20.31 0.31
N ILE A 68 17.42 -19.65 -0.67
CA ILE A 68 17.67 -18.21 -0.63
C ILE A 68 16.34 -17.43 -0.63
N CYS A 69 15.39 -17.80 -1.50
CA CYS A 69 14.07 -17.17 -1.53
C CYS A 69 13.36 -17.30 -0.18
N LYS A 70 13.36 -18.50 0.41
CA LYS A 70 12.75 -18.76 1.71
C LYS A 70 13.43 -17.96 2.82
N ALA A 71 14.76 -17.86 2.80
CA ALA A 71 15.52 -17.07 3.75
C ALA A 71 15.19 -15.57 3.64
N SER A 72 15.22 -15.01 2.43
CA SER A 72 14.92 -13.59 2.15
C SER A 72 13.46 -13.22 2.48
N LEU A 73 12.49 -14.11 2.23
CA LEU A 73 11.08 -13.89 2.57
C LEU A 73 10.80 -13.95 4.08
N ASN A 74 11.52 -14.83 4.80
CA ASN A 74 11.39 -14.96 6.25
C ASN A 74 12.21 -13.92 7.02
N GLY A 75 13.05 -13.14 6.34
CA GLY A 75 13.95 -12.17 6.97
C GLY A 75 15.15 -12.82 7.68
N ASN A 76 15.52 -14.04 7.28
CA ASN A 76 16.69 -14.73 7.83
C ASN A 76 17.92 -14.44 6.97
N TYR A 77 18.62 -13.34 7.27
CA TYR A 77 19.74 -12.83 6.47
C TYR A 77 21.10 -13.45 6.81
N LYS A 78 21.12 -14.69 7.32
CA LYS A 78 22.37 -15.39 7.67
C LYS A 78 23.09 -15.96 6.45
N HIS A 79 22.38 -16.09 5.33
CA HIS A 79 22.93 -16.63 4.09
C HIS A 79 23.96 -15.67 3.46
N GLY A 80 25.01 -16.21 2.83
CA GLY A 80 26.06 -15.40 2.19
C GLY A 80 25.52 -14.39 1.16
N TYR A 81 24.45 -14.77 0.45
CA TYR A 81 23.74 -13.90 -0.50
C TYR A 81 23.27 -12.58 0.12
N SER A 82 22.82 -12.57 1.37
CA SER A 82 22.33 -11.36 2.05
C SER A 82 23.45 -10.43 2.53
N LYS A 83 24.71 -10.87 2.46
CA LYS A 83 25.89 -10.09 2.87
C LYS A 83 26.60 -9.43 1.70
N ILE A 84 26.17 -9.69 0.47
CA ILE A 84 26.72 -9.06 -0.73
C ILE A 84 26.41 -7.55 -0.66
N GLY A 85 27.45 -6.71 -0.60
CA GLY A 85 27.32 -5.25 -0.53
C GLY A 85 26.80 -4.71 0.80
N ALA A 86 27.04 -5.40 1.93
CA ALA A 86 26.54 -5.00 3.25
C ALA A 86 27.02 -3.62 3.75
N GLU A 87 28.04 -3.02 3.11
CA GLU A 87 28.56 -1.68 3.41
C GLU A 87 27.84 -0.57 2.64
N GLU A 88 26.95 -0.90 1.70
CA GLU A 88 26.19 0.09 0.93
C GLU A 88 25.09 0.74 1.78
N THR A 89 24.88 2.05 1.59
CA THR A 89 23.77 2.78 2.20
C THR A 89 22.43 2.14 1.80
N PHE A 90 21.45 2.14 2.71
CA PHE A 90 20.11 1.63 2.41
C PHE A 90 19.48 2.39 1.23
N SER A 91 19.19 1.68 0.15
CA SER A 91 18.46 2.20 -1.01
C SER A 91 17.72 1.06 -1.70
N LEU A 92 16.49 1.30 -2.14
CA LEU A 92 15.70 0.32 -2.90
C LEU A 92 16.27 0.02 -4.30
N GLU A 93 17.29 0.78 -4.72
CA GLU A 93 18.02 0.55 -5.97
C GLU A 93 19.24 -0.37 -5.76
N ASN A 94 19.72 -0.50 -4.52
CA ASN A 94 20.93 -1.25 -4.20
C ASN A 94 20.65 -2.76 -4.14
N LYS A 95 21.51 -3.55 -4.80
CA LYS A 95 21.37 -5.02 -4.86
C LYS A 95 21.42 -5.65 -3.46
N SER A 96 22.25 -5.11 -2.57
CA SER A 96 22.40 -5.51 -1.16
C SER A 96 21.09 -5.38 -0.37
N THR A 97 20.40 -4.25 -0.54
CA THR A 97 19.11 -3.99 0.10
C THR A 97 18.02 -4.89 -0.48
N ILE A 98 18.01 -5.08 -1.80
CA ILE A 98 17.04 -5.94 -2.49
C ILE A 98 17.22 -7.42 -2.09
N ALA A 99 18.46 -7.88 -1.83
CA ALA A 99 18.73 -9.23 -1.33
C ALA A 99 18.00 -9.52 -0.01
N GLN A 100 17.71 -8.48 0.77
CA GLN A 100 16.88 -8.50 1.97
C GLN A 100 15.42 -8.15 1.63
N LEU A 101 14.81 -8.92 0.71
CA LEU A 101 13.50 -8.62 0.13
C LEU A 101 12.41 -8.28 1.17
N ARG A 102 12.32 -9.04 2.28
CA ARG A 102 11.34 -8.75 3.33
C ARG A 102 11.52 -7.34 3.92
N ALA A 103 12.74 -6.91 4.20
CA ALA A 103 13.01 -5.58 4.73
C ALA A 103 12.66 -4.48 3.71
N ALA A 104 13.04 -4.67 2.44
CA ALA A 104 12.71 -3.74 1.36
C ALA A 104 11.18 -3.59 1.16
N VAL A 105 10.44 -4.68 1.23
CA VAL A 105 8.96 -4.67 1.15
C VAL A 105 8.36 -4.02 2.40
N GLN A 106 8.85 -4.32 3.61
CA GLN A 106 8.38 -3.68 4.83
C GLN A 106 8.59 -2.16 4.81
N TYR A 107 9.75 -1.70 4.37
CA TYR A 107 10.00 -0.27 4.16
C TYR A 107 9.01 0.35 3.17
N SER A 108 8.76 -0.34 2.05
CA SER A 108 7.79 0.11 1.04
C SER A 108 6.36 0.17 1.59
N ASN A 109 5.96 -0.77 2.45
CA ASN A 109 4.65 -0.79 3.11
C ASN A 109 4.50 0.38 4.09
N SER A 110 5.53 0.66 4.89
CA SER A 110 5.53 1.81 5.81
C SER A 110 5.41 3.13 5.04
N LYS A 111 6.15 3.28 3.94
CA LYS A 111 6.06 4.45 3.07
C LYS A 111 4.67 4.58 2.43
N PHE A 112 4.08 3.48 2.00
CA PHE A 112 2.70 3.49 1.49
C PHE A 112 1.69 3.91 2.56
N ALA A 113 1.84 3.44 3.81
CA ALA A 113 0.97 3.85 4.90
C ALA A 113 1.09 5.36 5.22
N GLU A 114 2.33 5.88 5.27
CA GLU A 114 2.59 7.31 5.42
C GLU A 114 1.95 8.12 4.28
N ASP A 115 2.11 7.64 3.04
CA ASP A 115 1.54 8.24 1.85
C ASP A 115 0.01 8.26 1.87
N LEU A 116 -0.62 7.16 2.28
CA LEU A 116 -2.07 7.07 2.39
C LEU A 116 -2.60 7.99 3.49
N GLN A 117 -1.89 8.12 4.61
CA GLN A 117 -2.28 9.04 5.68
C GLN A 117 -2.16 10.51 5.24
N LYS A 118 -1.02 10.89 4.65
CA LYS A 118 -0.75 12.27 4.24
C LYS A 118 -1.52 12.67 2.98
N ARG A 119 -1.70 11.76 2.01
CA ARG A 119 -2.15 12.04 0.63
C ARG A 119 -3.35 11.22 0.17
N GLY A 120 -3.86 10.29 0.99
CA GLY A 120 -5.01 9.47 0.64
C GLY A 120 -6.32 10.23 0.59
N HIS A 121 -6.35 11.49 1.03
CA HIS A 121 -7.56 12.29 1.02
C HIS A 121 -7.49 13.38 -0.07
N LYS A 122 -8.56 13.55 -0.84
CA LYS A 122 -8.63 14.55 -1.91
C LYS A 122 -8.51 15.98 -1.39
N TYR A 123 -9.16 16.26 -0.26
CA TYR A 123 -9.26 17.60 0.31
C TYR A 123 -8.68 17.68 1.72
N PHE A 124 -7.72 18.57 1.95
CA PHE A 124 -7.18 18.82 3.29
C PHE A 124 -7.95 19.97 3.96
N PHE A 125 -8.60 19.70 5.09
CA PHE A 125 -9.36 20.73 5.81
C PHE A 125 -8.46 21.48 6.78
N SER A 126 -8.10 22.72 6.44
CA SER A 126 -7.32 23.57 7.35
C SER A 126 -8.20 23.96 8.55
N SER A 127 -7.92 23.38 9.71
CA SER A 127 -8.49 23.83 10.97
C SER A 127 -7.82 25.14 11.39
N VAL A 128 -8.62 26.13 11.77
CA VAL A 128 -8.14 27.42 12.33
C VAL A 128 -7.44 27.23 13.69
N ALA A 129 -7.40 26.01 14.24
CA ALA A 129 -6.95 25.72 15.60
C ALA A 129 -5.66 24.87 15.71
N GLU A 130 -4.89 24.69 14.64
CA GLU A 130 -3.55 24.11 14.75
C GLU A 130 -2.50 25.06 14.18
N LYS A 131 -2.01 25.98 15.02
CA LYS A 131 -0.65 26.50 14.90
C LYS A 131 0.32 25.40 15.37
N GLY A 132 0.42 24.31 14.61
CA GLY A 132 1.63 23.49 14.61
C GLY A 132 2.72 24.19 13.79
N PRO A 133 4.01 24.02 14.10
CA PRO A 133 5.05 24.67 13.34
C PRO A 133 4.91 24.23 11.87
N ALA A 134 4.83 25.20 10.97
CA ALA A 134 4.98 24.96 9.55
C ALA A 134 6.38 24.37 9.32
N GLY A 135 6.47 23.04 9.44
CA GLY A 135 7.59 22.28 8.94
C GLY A 135 7.58 22.47 7.43
N LYS A 136 8.47 23.33 6.94
CA LYS A 136 8.99 23.21 5.59
C LYS A 136 9.72 21.88 5.53
N GLU A 137 8.98 20.78 5.33
CA GLU A 137 9.60 19.53 4.91
C GLU A 137 10.13 19.79 3.50
N ASN A 138 11.46 19.86 3.38
CA ASN A 138 12.15 19.88 2.10
C ASN A 138 11.67 18.66 1.30
N ILE A 139 11.05 18.91 0.16
CA ILE A 139 10.71 17.88 -0.80
C ILE A 139 12.02 17.48 -1.45
N ASP A 140 12.53 16.29 -1.11
CA ASP A 140 13.56 15.63 -1.91
C ASP A 140 13.01 15.42 -3.33
N GLU A 141 13.65 16.05 -4.30
CA GLU A 141 13.22 16.20 -5.69
C GLU A 141 13.35 14.93 -6.55
N ASN A 142 13.51 13.74 -5.96
CA ASN A 142 13.75 12.53 -6.74
C ASN A 142 12.81 11.39 -6.35
N HIS A 143 11.51 11.50 -6.65
CA HIS A 143 10.72 10.32 -7.01
C HIS A 143 9.61 10.66 -8.01
N THR A 144 9.58 9.83 -9.05
CA THR A 144 8.73 9.83 -10.23
C THR A 144 7.23 10.01 -9.98
N ALA A 145 6.60 10.65 -10.98
CA ALA A 145 5.24 11.18 -11.03
C ALA A 145 4.09 10.31 -10.46
N THR A 146 3.08 11.05 -9.96
CA THR A 146 1.63 10.73 -9.95
C THR A 146 1.00 10.39 -8.59
N SER A 147 0.91 11.37 -7.69
CA SER A 147 -0.35 11.63 -6.98
C SER A 147 -0.38 13.11 -6.56
N ALA A 148 -1.33 13.88 -7.06
CA ALA A 148 -1.51 15.27 -6.67
C ALA A 148 -1.64 15.37 -5.15
N SER A 149 -0.91 16.31 -4.53
CA SER A 149 -1.04 16.60 -3.11
C SER A 149 -2.51 16.94 -2.78
N PRO A 150 -2.98 16.64 -1.55
CA PRO A 150 -4.31 17.02 -1.12
C PRO A 150 -4.59 18.49 -1.38
N LYS A 151 -5.76 18.80 -1.93
CA LYS A 151 -6.16 20.18 -2.21
C LYS A 151 -6.54 20.84 -0.89
N PRO A 152 -5.87 21.92 -0.45
CA PRO A 152 -6.26 22.61 0.77
C PRO A 152 -7.64 23.26 0.58
N LEU A 153 -8.52 23.09 1.56
CA LEU A 153 -9.76 23.84 1.68
C LEU A 153 -9.81 24.57 3.01
N SER A 154 -10.09 25.87 2.94
CA SER A 154 -10.48 26.64 4.11
C SER A 154 -11.83 26.16 4.64
N LYS A 155 -12.12 26.47 5.91
CA LYS A 155 -13.42 26.16 6.53
C LYS A 155 -14.61 26.74 5.75
N LYS A 156 -14.46 27.91 5.12
CA LYS A 156 -15.55 28.51 4.33
C LYS A 156 -15.79 27.74 3.04
N GLU A 157 -14.71 27.38 2.34
CA GLU A 157 -14.80 26.62 1.09
C GLU A 157 -15.31 25.20 1.34
N SER A 158 -14.91 24.55 2.44
CA SER A 158 -15.39 23.21 2.78
C SER A 158 -16.88 23.19 3.09
N VAL A 159 -17.37 24.20 3.81
CA VAL A 159 -18.81 24.38 4.04
C VAL A 159 -19.56 24.65 2.72
N ALA A 160 -19.02 25.49 1.84
CA ALA A 160 -19.64 25.76 0.54
C ALA A 160 -19.68 24.51 -0.37
N TRP A 161 -18.60 23.71 -0.35
CA TRP A 161 -18.54 22.42 -1.05
C TRP A 161 -19.60 21.44 -0.53
N ILE A 162 -19.68 21.26 0.80
CA ILE A 162 -20.68 20.39 1.43
C ILE A 162 -22.10 20.91 1.13
N GLN A 163 -22.34 22.22 1.21
CA GLN A 163 -23.63 22.82 0.87
C GLN A 163 -24.03 22.49 -0.57
N LYS A 164 -23.09 22.57 -1.52
CA LYS A 164 -23.36 22.21 -2.93
C LYS A 164 -23.72 20.73 -3.08
N MET A 165 -23.07 19.83 -2.35
CA MET A 165 -23.42 18.40 -2.36
C MET A 165 -24.75 18.13 -1.65
N ILE A 166 -25.05 18.80 -0.53
CA ILE A 166 -26.37 18.73 0.14
C ILE A 166 -27.47 19.13 -0.85
N LEU A 167 -27.31 20.26 -1.55
CA LEU A 167 -28.32 20.74 -2.51
C LEU A 167 -28.53 19.76 -3.67
N ARG A 168 -27.47 19.09 -4.13
CA ARG A 168 -27.53 18.11 -5.22
C ARG A 168 -28.13 16.77 -4.80
N SER A 169 -27.92 16.36 -3.55
CA SER A 169 -28.36 15.06 -3.01
C SER A 169 -29.72 15.12 -2.31
N ARG A 170 -30.43 16.26 -2.37
CA ARG A 170 -31.76 16.39 -1.77
C ARG A 170 -32.76 15.44 -2.40
N GLY A 171 -33.48 14.73 -1.56
CA GLY A 171 -34.51 13.77 -1.95
C GLY A 171 -35.78 13.98 -1.14
N THR A 172 -36.29 12.88 -0.58
CA THR A 172 -37.56 12.83 0.17
C THR A 172 -37.36 13.04 1.67
N GLU A 173 -36.23 13.61 2.10
CA GLU A 173 -35.99 13.88 3.52
C GLU A 173 -36.95 14.93 4.10
N LEU A 174 -37.29 14.76 5.37
CA LEU A 174 -38.04 15.75 6.12
C LEU A 174 -37.26 17.06 6.25
N ILE A 175 -37.99 18.17 6.24
CA ILE A 175 -37.42 19.52 6.40
C ILE A 175 -36.61 19.58 7.70
N GLY A 176 -35.36 20.02 7.59
CA GLY A 176 -34.43 20.11 8.71
C GLY A 176 -33.53 18.89 8.89
N ASN A 177 -33.78 17.79 8.16
CA ASN A 177 -32.87 16.66 8.10
C ASN A 177 -31.99 16.71 6.83
N PHE A 178 -30.94 15.89 6.80
CA PHE A 178 -30.10 15.71 5.60
C PHE A 178 -30.23 14.27 5.09
N ASN A 179 -29.98 14.06 3.80
CA ASN A 179 -29.95 12.73 3.21
C ASN A 179 -28.74 11.94 3.74
N PRO A 180 -28.93 10.80 4.45
CA PRO A 180 -27.82 10.00 4.99
C PRO A 180 -26.84 9.50 3.91
N HIS A 181 -27.30 9.30 2.68
CA HIS A 181 -26.48 8.85 1.55
C HIS A 181 -25.37 9.84 1.18
N LEU A 182 -25.54 11.13 1.51
CA LEU A 182 -24.53 12.16 1.31
C LEU A 182 -23.18 11.81 1.97
N ILE A 183 -23.20 11.10 3.11
CA ILE A 183 -21.97 10.71 3.80
C ILE A 183 -21.15 9.75 2.92
N GLY A 184 -21.81 8.82 2.23
CA GLY A 184 -21.17 7.93 1.25
C GLY A 184 -20.55 8.72 0.11
N GLU A 185 -21.31 9.63 -0.50
CA GLU A 185 -20.80 10.47 -1.60
C GLU A 185 -19.58 11.31 -1.20
N LEU A 186 -19.62 11.95 -0.03
CA LEU A 186 -18.50 12.72 0.50
C LEU A 186 -17.28 11.83 0.76
N PHE A 187 -17.48 10.62 1.26
CA PHE A 187 -16.42 9.66 1.52
C PHE A 187 -15.76 9.21 0.21
N TRP A 188 -16.55 8.83 -0.81
CA TRP A 188 -16.03 8.40 -2.11
C TRP A 188 -15.28 9.51 -2.84
N GLU A 189 -15.76 10.75 -2.75
CA GLU A 189 -15.04 11.92 -3.27
C GLU A 189 -13.70 12.12 -2.56
N GLN A 190 -13.67 11.88 -1.25
CA GLN A 190 -12.45 12.03 -0.46
C GLN A 190 -11.44 10.91 -0.71
N SER A 191 -11.89 9.68 -0.95
CA SER A 191 -11.05 8.50 -1.17
C SER A 191 -10.59 8.29 -2.62
N GLN A 192 -10.97 9.17 -3.56
CA GLN A 192 -10.52 9.13 -4.96
C GLN A 192 -9.01 8.88 -5.16
N PRO A 193 -8.08 9.41 -4.32
CA PRO A 193 -6.66 9.15 -4.50
C PRO A 193 -6.20 7.70 -4.23
N TRP A 194 -7.01 6.89 -3.52
CA TRP A 194 -6.58 5.58 -3.01
C TRP A 194 -6.20 4.61 -4.13
N GLU A 195 -6.94 4.60 -5.23
CA GLU A 195 -6.67 3.73 -6.38
C GLU A 195 -5.28 3.98 -6.98
N ASN A 196 -4.94 5.25 -7.21
CA ASN A 196 -3.65 5.63 -7.79
C ASN A 196 -2.47 5.36 -6.84
N LEU A 197 -2.64 5.68 -5.56
CA LEU A 197 -1.62 5.42 -4.53
C LEU A 197 -1.35 3.92 -4.41
N THR A 198 -2.41 3.12 -4.37
CA THR A 198 -2.29 1.65 -4.23
C THR A 198 -1.71 1.03 -5.50
N SER A 199 -2.15 1.47 -6.69
CA SER A 199 -1.57 1.05 -7.98
C SER A 199 -0.07 1.32 -8.06
N SER A 200 0.37 2.50 -7.59
CA SER A 200 1.79 2.86 -7.54
C SER A 200 2.57 1.97 -6.57
N HIS A 201 1.96 1.59 -5.44
CA HIS A 201 2.58 0.67 -4.48
C HIS A 201 2.68 -0.75 -5.05
N ILE A 202 1.66 -1.25 -5.74
CA ILE A 202 1.70 -2.55 -6.45
C ILE A 202 2.87 -2.59 -7.45
N GLU A 203 3.06 -1.52 -8.22
CA GLU A 203 4.19 -1.42 -9.16
C GLU A 203 5.54 -1.48 -8.44
N LYS A 204 5.71 -0.70 -7.36
CA LYS A 204 6.94 -0.67 -6.56
C LYS A 204 7.29 -2.07 -6.03
N VAL A 205 6.32 -2.76 -5.41
CA VAL A 205 6.55 -4.11 -4.86
C VAL A 205 6.83 -5.12 -5.99
N SER A 206 6.11 -5.03 -7.10
CA SER A 206 6.34 -5.89 -8.27
C SER A 206 7.76 -5.73 -8.82
N GLN A 207 8.25 -4.49 -8.90
CA GLN A 207 9.60 -4.20 -9.37
C GLN A 207 10.66 -4.70 -8.37
N LEU A 208 10.44 -4.56 -7.07
CA LEU A 208 11.33 -5.13 -6.04
C LEU A 208 11.45 -6.65 -6.17
N CYS A 209 10.33 -7.36 -6.33
CA CYS A 209 10.33 -8.81 -6.54
C CYS A 209 11.05 -9.21 -7.84
N LYS A 210 10.83 -8.46 -8.93
CA LYS A 210 11.51 -8.68 -10.21
C LYS A 210 13.02 -8.50 -10.06
N ASN A 211 13.47 -7.39 -9.47
CA ASN A 211 14.89 -7.10 -9.27
C ASN A 211 15.55 -8.15 -8.37
N PHE A 212 14.88 -8.59 -7.31
CA PHE A 212 15.36 -9.65 -6.44
C PHE A 212 15.63 -10.95 -7.20
N LEU A 213 14.66 -11.42 -7.99
CA LEU A 213 14.82 -12.65 -8.76
C LEU A 213 15.88 -12.53 -9.86
N THR A 214 15.98 -11.36 -10.51
CA THR A 214 17.05 -11.09 -11.49
C THR A 214 18.41 -11.19 -10.81
N ASN A 215 18.61 -10.47 -9.71
CA ASN A 215 19.87 -10.48 -8.95
C ASN A 215 20.20 -11.87 -8.40
N LEU A 216 19.19 -12.63 -7.97
CA LEU A 216 19.37 -14.00 -7.49
C LEU A 216 19.89 -14.91 -8.60
N LEU A 217 19.28 -14.87 -9.79
CA LEU A 217 19.70 -15.72 -10.90
C LEU A 217 21.06 -15.31 -11.47
N GLU A 218 21.36 -14.01 -11.54
CA GLU A 218 22.69 -13.51 -11.94
C GLU A 218 23.81 -14.11 -11.08
N GLN A 219 23.54 -14.36 -9.79
CA GLN A 219 24.53 -14.88 -8.85
C GLN A 219 24.59 -16.42 -8.81
N GLN A 220 23.60 -17.12 -9.33
CA GLN A 220 23.48 -18.58 -9.18
C GLN A 220 23.62 -19.33 -10.51
N ALA A 221 23.37 -18.67 -11.64
CA ALA A 221 23.33 -19.32 -12.94
C ALA A 221 24.09 -18.52 -14.03
N PRO A 222 24.69 -19.22 -15.01
CA PRO A 222 25.22 -18.58 -16.22
C PRO A 222 24.12 -17.82 -16.98
N LYS A 223 24.51 -16.73 -17.67
CA LYS A 223 23.62 -15.84 -18.43
C LYS A 223 22.64 -16.58 -19.37
N GLU A 224 23.11 -17.61 -20.06
CA GLU A 224 22.28 -18.40 -20.98
C GLU A 224 21.18 -19.21 -20.26
N VAL A 225 21.53 -19.79 -19.11
CA VAL A 225 20.60 -20.57 -18.29
C VAL A 225 19.59 -19.63 -17.63
N GLN A 226 20.06 -18.50 -17.10
CA GLN A 226 19.23 -17.45 -16.54
C GLN A 226 18.16 -16.98 -17.53
N ALA A 227 18.55 -16.63 -18.76
CA ALA A 227 17.63 -16.13 -19.78
C ALA A 227 16.53 -17.16 -20.10
N ARG A 228 16.88 -18.44 -20.19
CA ARG A 228 15.93 -19.53 -20.44
C ARG A 228 14.98 -19.75 -19.26
N ILE A 229 15.48 -19.78 -18.03
CA ILE A 229 14.64 -19.91 -16.81
C ILE A 229 13.71 -18.72 -16.69
N TRP A 230 14.22 -17.51 -16.93
CA TRP A 230 13.44 -16.28 -16.85
C TRP A 230 12.25 -16.29 -17.81
N ALA A 231 12.53 -16.58 -19.10
CA ALA A 231 11.52 -16.59 -20.15
C ALA A 231 10.51 -17.74 -19.99
N SER A 232 10.96 -18.92 -19.55
CA SER A 232 10.10 -20.11 -19.47
C SER A 232 9.24 -20.21 -18.21
N MET A 233 9.70 -19.67 -17.08
CA MET A 233 9.05 -19.92 -15.78
C MET A 233 8.73 -18.65 -14.98
N ILE A 234 9.59 -17.65 -14.98
CA ILE A 234 9.49 -16.54 -14.02
C ILE A 234 8.65 -15.39 -14.57
N GLN A 235 8.86 -15.01 -15.83
CA GLN A 235 8.28 -13.81 -16.41
C GLN A 235 6.75 -13.83 -16.35
N ASP A 236 6.12 -14.92 -16.76
CA ASP A 236 4.66 -15.01 -16.80
C ASP A 236 4.05 -15.20 -15.41
N MET A 237 4.75 -15.90 -14.51
CA MET A 237 4.32 -16.00 -13.10
C MET A 237 4.35 -14.64 -12.40
N LEU A 238 5.38 -13.81 -12.62
CA LEU A 238 5.42 -12.45 -12.06
C LEU A 238 4.29 -11.57 -12.62
N LYS A 239 4.02 -11.65 -13.93
CA LYS A 239 2.89 -10.93 -14.55
C LYS A 239 1.56 -11.38 -13.93
N GLN A 240 1.36 -12.68 -13.77
CA GLN A 240 0.12 -13.22 -13.19
C GLN A 240 -0.06 -12.75 -11.74
N ARG A 241 1.00 -12.77 -10.93
CA ARG A 241 0.96 -12.28 -9.54
C ARG A 241 0.67 -10.79 -9.47
N LYS A 242 1.27 -9.99 -10.34
CA LYS A 242 0.99 -8.55 -10.47
C LYS A 242 -0.47 -8.31 -10.89
N GLN A 243 -0.97 -9.05 -11.87
CA GLN A 243 -2.36 -8.94 -12.31
C GLN A 243 -3.34 -9.28 -11.20
N ALA A 244 -3.11 -10.38 -10.47
CA ALA A 244 -3.95 -10.76 -9.34
C ALA A 244 -4.00 -9.67 -8.24
N ALA A 245 -2.91 -8.92 -8.03
CA ALA A 245 -2.90 -7.79 -7.11
C ALA A 245 -3.75 -6.60 -7.62
N TYR A 246 -3.77 -6.35 -8.93
CA TYR A 246 -4.67 -5.36 -9.52
C TYR A 246 -6.13 -5.79 -9.48
N ASP A 247 -6.40 -7.08 -9.73
CA ASP A 247 -7.75 -7.62 -9.64
C ASP A 247 -8.30 -7.47 -8.21
N GLU A 248 -7.46 -7.70 -7.20
CA GLU A 248 -7.81 -7.46 -5.80
C GLU A 248 -8.00 -5.98 -5.48
N LEU A 249 -7.17 -5.09 -6.04
CA LEU A 249 -7.40 -3.65 -5.92
C LEU A 249 -8.76 -3.25 -6.50
N VAL A 250 -9.17 -3.80 -7.64
CA VAL A 250 -10.50 -3.54 -8.22
C VAL A 250 -11.61 -4.00 -7.27
N ASN A 251 -11.46 -5.16 -6.62
CA ASN A 251 -12.41 -5.63 -5.61
C ASN A 251 -12.52 -4.63 -4.45
N LEU A 252 -11.38 -4.22 -3.87
CA LEU A 252 -11.35 -3.26 -2.76
C LEU A 252 -11.97 -1.90 -3.13
N ILE A 253 -11.72 -1.41 -4.36
CA ILE A 253 -12.34 -0.17 -4.85
C ILE A 253 -13.84 -0.33 -5.03
N ASN A 254 -14.32 -1.51 -5.42
CA ASN A 254 -15.75 -1.79 -5.50
C ASN A 254 -16.39 -1.87 -4.12
N ASP A 255 -15.74 -2.50 -3.13
CA ASP A 255 -16.21 -2.56 -1.75
C ASP A 255 -16.34 -1.16 -1.14
N ILE A 256 -15.41 -0.25 -1.47
CA ILE A 256 -15.46 1.15 -1.03
C ILE A 256 -16.70 1.89 -1.55
N LYS A 257 -17.33 1.45 -2.66
CA LYS A 257 -18.56 2.06 -3.19
C LYS A 257 -19.80 1.73 -2.36
N GLU A 258 -19.70 0.85 -1.36
CA GLU A 258 -20.77 0.65 -0.39
C GLU A 258 -20.84 1.80 0.62
N PHE A 259 -21.91 1.81 1.43
CA PHE A 259 -22.10 2.84 2.44
C PHE A 259 -21.16 2.64 3.63
N PRO A 260 -20.42 3.68 4.06
CA PRO A 260 -19.51 3.55 5.18
C PRO A 260 -20.29 3.32 6.49
N ILE A 261 -19.91 2.27 7.21
CA ILE A 261 -20.40 2.00 8.57
C ILE A 261 -19.28 2.33 9.55
N ASN A 262 -19.59 3.15 10.55
CA ASN A 262 -18.66 3.45 11.62
C ASN A 262 -18.96 2.60 12.86
N TYR A 263 -18.06 1.68 13.19
CA TYR A 263 -18.14 0.84 14.39
C TYR A 263 -17.47 1.46 15.62
N ASN A 264 -16.85 2.63 15.49
CA ASN A 264 -16.23 3.33 16.61
C ASN A 264 -17.31 3.88 17.54
N HIS A 265 -17.47 3.24 18.70
CA HIS A 265 -18.43 3.61 19.73
C HIS A 265 -18.23 5.02 20.29
N TYR A 266 -17.04 5.60 20.18
CA TYR A 266 -16.79 6.98 20.59
C TYR A 266 -17.31 8.03 19.60
N TYR A 267 -17.64 7.65 18.37
CA TYR A 267 -18.01 8.62 17.33
C TYR A 267 -19.24 9.46 17.71
N THR A 268 -20.29 8.80 18.18
CA THR A 268 -21.54 9.46 18.59
C THR A 268 -21.32 10.37 19.78
N ASP A 269 -20.54 9.93 20.77
CA ASP A 269 -20.23 10.72 21.96
C ASP A 269 -19.42 11.97 21.60
N ILE A 270 -18.41 11.84 20.73
CA ILE A 270 -17.61 12.98 20.25
C ILE A 270 -18.47 13.98 19.46
N ILE A 271 -19.38 13.49 18.62
CA ILE A 271 -20.28 14.37 17.86
C ILE A 271 -21.22 15.13 18.79
N GLU A 272 -21.83 14.45 19.76
CA GLU A 272 -22.74 15.08 20.72
C GLU A 272 -22.01 16.12 21.58
N GLN A 273 -20.82 15.79 22.07
CA GLN A 273 -20.00 16.74 22.79
C GLN A 273 -19.72 18.00 21.94
N ARG A 274 -19.29 17.83 20.69
CA ARG A 274 -19.06 18.98 19.78
C ARG A 274 -20.33 19.75 19.41
N ARG A 275 -21.52 19.13 19.46
CA ARG A 275 -22.81 19.81 19.26
C ARG A 275 -23.13 20.67 20.48
N GLN A 276 -22.97 20.13 21.69
CA GLN A 276 -23.18 20.84 22.94
C GLN A 276 -22.22 22.03 23.09
N GLU A 277 -20.94 21.85 22.77
CA GLU A 277 -19.95 22.94 22.77
C GLU A 277 -20.37 24.09 21.83
N ARG A 278 -20.78 23.77 20.60
CA ARG A 278 -21.25 24.77 19.63
C ARG A 278 -22.51 25.50 20.09
N LEU A 279 -23.43 24.79 20.76
CA LEU A 279 -24.63 25.39 21.33
C LEU A 279 -24.27 26.34 22.47
N LYS A 280 -23.40 25.90 23.38
CA LYS A 280 -22.90 26.72 24.50
C LYS A 280 -22.25 28.01 23.99
N THR A 281 -21.32 27.92 23.02
CA THR A 281 -20.68 29.11 22.45
C THR A 281 -21.68 30.06 21.79
N ARG A 282 -22.70 29.53 21.10
CA ARG A 282 -23.77 30.37 20.51
C ARG A 282 -24.59 31.08 21.59
N LEU A 283 -24.97 30.37 22.65
CA LEU A 283 -25.71 30.94 23.78
C LEU A 283 -24.91 32.04 24.48
N GLU A 284 -23.64 31.79 24.79
CA GLU A 284 -22.73 32.77 25.41
C GLU A 284 -22.54 34.02 24.53
N SER A 285 -22.44 33.84 23.21
CA SER A 285 -22.34 34.98 22.27
C SER A 285 -23.64 35.80 22.14
N SER A 286 -24.79 35.18 22.41
CA SER A 286 -26.11 35.83 22.28
C SER A 286 -26.58 36.45 23.59
N PHE A 287 -26.16 35.90 24.73
CA PHE A 287 -26.48 36.35 26.08
C PHE A 287 -25.18 36.41 26.92
N PRO A 288 -24.42 37.51 26.82
CA PRO A 288 -23.22 37.73 27.63
C PRO A 288 -23.62 38.05 29.08
N GLY A 289 -24.05 37.02 29.82
CA GLY A 289 -24.47 37.13 31.22
C GLY A 289 -25.14 35.84 31.72
N ASN A 290 -24.38 35.05 32.48
CA ASN A 290 -24.82 33.91 33.30
C ASN A 290 -25.88 32.97 32.69
N VAL A 291 -25.42 32.00 31.91
CA VAL A 291 -26.11 30.69 31.83
C VAL A 291 -25.41 29.76 32.80
N ALA A 292 -25.73 29.88 34.09
CA ALA A 292 -25.37 28.86 35.06
C ALA A 292 -26.14 27.58 34.70
N HIS A 293 -25.40 26.51 34.43
CA HIS A 293 -25.95 25.20 34.13
C HIS A 293 -26.69 24.65 35.35
N VAL A 294 -28.01 24.85 35.44
CA VAL A 294 -28.85 24.08 36.37
C VAL A 294 -29.01 22.70 35.76
N SER A 295 -28.19 21.76 36.23
CA SER A 295 -28.38 20.33 35.98
C SER A 295 -29.69 19.91 36.66
N HIS A 296 -30.79 19.88 35.93
CA HIS A 296 -31.95 19.11 36.34
C HIS A 296 -31.79 17.67 35.87
N MET A 297 -31.99 16.78 36.84
CA MET A 297 -31.80 15.34 36.83
C MET A 297 -32.33 14.59 35.59
N ASN A 298 -31.60 13.54 35.24
CA ASN A 298 -32.08 12.27 34.69
C ASN A 298 -33.18 12.33 33.62
N CYS A 299 -32.79 12.60 32.37
CA CYS A 299 -33.50 12.01 31.25
C CYS A 299 -32.86 10.64 30.97
N SER A 300 -33.50 9.58 31.45
CA SER A 300 -33.10 8.20 31.24
C SER A 300 -32.80 7.97 29.76
N ARG A 301 -31.53 7.75 29.41
CA ARG A 301 -31.14 7.18 28.11
C ARG A 301 -31.87 5.83 28.02
N GLY A 302 -32.93 5.80 27.22
CA GLY A 302 -33.73 4.60 27.00
C GLY A 302 -32.84 3.45 26.52
N LEU A 303 -32.64 2.48 27.39
CA LEU A 303 -32.33 1.10 27.02
C LEU A 303 -33.56 0.57 26.26
N HIS A 304 -33.64 0.83 24.96
CA HIS A 304 -34.58 0.17 24.05
C HIS A 304 -33.86 -0.95 23.29
N TYR A 305 -33.42 -1.95 24.04
CA TYR A 305 -33.51 -3.34 23.59
C TYR A 305 -34.23 -4.07 24.73
N ILE A 306 -35.55 -4.15 24.62
CA ILE A 306 -36.37 -4.98 25.50
C ILE A 306 -36.29 -6.39 24.92
N GLU A 307 -35.68 -7.31 25.68
CA GLU A 307 -35.89 -8.76 25.54
C GLU A 307 -37.38 -9.03 25.63
N SER A 308 -37.97 -9.54 24.53
CA SER A 308 -39.37 -9.94 24.52
C SER A 308 -39.50 -11.41 24.95
N GLU A 309 -39.67 -11.63 26.24
CA GLU A 309 -40.45 -12.78 26.74
C GLU A 309 -41.57 -12.23 27.63
N GLY A 310 -42.82 -12.49 27.26
CA GLY A 310 -43.96 -12.07 28.07
C GLY A 310 -45.24 -11.84 27.30
N CYS A 311 -45.92 -12.95 27.01
CA CYS A 311 -47.29 -13.06 26.54
C CYS A 311 -48.26 -12.10 27.27
N LEU A 312 -49.05 -11.30 26.54
CA LEU A 312 -50.33 -10.79 27.04
C LEU A 312 -51.29 -10.54 25.88
N VAL A 313 -52.27 -11.44 25.85
CA VAL A 313 -53.49 -11.49 25.04
C VAL A 313 -54.30 -10.21 25.19
N TRP A 314 -54.73 -9.60 24.08
CA TRP A 314 -55.97 -8.82 24.03
C TRP A 314 -56.63 -8.97 22.66
N ALA A 315 -57.89 -9.44 22.69
CA ALA A 315 -58.72 -9.74 21.53
C ALA A 315 -59.31 -8.47 20.88
N PRO A 316 -59.64 -8.48 19.58
CA PRO A 316 -60.29 -7.37 18.89
C PRO A 316 -61.83 -7.47 18.95
N PRO A 317 -62.58 -6.34 18.91
CA PRO A 317 -64.01 -6.40 18.68
C PRO A 317 -64.29 -6.48 17.18
N PHE A 318 -64.94 -7.57 16.76
CA PHE A 318 -65.53 -7.70 15.42
C PHE A 318 -66.82 -6.86 15.31
N GLY A 319 -66.95 -6.15 14.19
CA GLY A 319 -68.21 -5.65 13.65
C GLY A 319 -68.09 -5.64 12.12
N ALA A 320 -68.76 -6.58 11.47
CA ALA A 320 -68.54 -7.02 10.10
C ALA A 320 -68.98 -6.04 8.99
N CYS A 321 -68.35 -6.14 7.81
CA CYS A 321 -69.09 -6.27 6.56
C CYS A 321 -68.23 -6.97 5.49
N MET A 322 -68.90 -7.87 4.76
CA MET A 322 -68.44 -8.82 3.75
C MET A 322 -67.76 -8.10 2.54
N ILE A 323 -66.91 -8.72 1.71
CA ILE A 323 -67.28 -9.57 0.56
C ILE A 323 -65.98 -10.04 -0.14
N THR A 324 -65.81 -11.38 -0.26
CA THR A 324 -65.15 -12.20 -1.32
C THR A 324 -63.67 -11.94 -1.72
N SER A 325 -62.81 -12.91 -2.03
CA SER A 325 -62.98 -14.27 -2.58
C SER A 325 -61.77 -15.18 -2.27
N ARG A 326 -61.99 -16.48 -2.47
CA ARG A 326 -61.23 -17.70 -2.11
C ARG A 326 -60.00 -18.04 -2.98
N HIS A 327 -58.92 -18.48 -2.29
CA HIS A 327 -58.07 -19.71 -2.50
C HIS A 327 -57.22 -19.93 -3.78
N PRO A 328 -56.27 -20.92 -3.81
CA PRO A 328 -55.26 -21.30 -2.79
C PRO A 328 -53.86 -21.70 -3.39
N ALA A 329 -52.88 -21.88 -2.48
CA ALA A 329 -51.81 -22.90 -2.43
C ALA A 329 -50.88 -23.20 -3.65
N SER A 330 -49.56 -23.14 -3.41
CA SER A 330 -48.74 -24.37 -3.26
C SER A 330 -47.36 -24.06 -2.65
N SER A 331 -46.96 -24.89 -1.69
CA SER A 331 -45.65 -24.96 -1.05
C SER A 331 -44.74 -25.95 -1.80
N SER A 332 -43.42 -25.75 -1.74
CA SER A 332 -42.51 -26.68 -1.03
C SER A 332 -41.02 -26.36 -1.27
N MET A 333 -40.27 -26.37 -0.15
CA MET A 333 -38.95 -26.97 0.09
C MET A 333 -37.78 -26.61 -0.86
N GLY A 334 -36.58 -26.26 -0.41
CA GLY A 334 -35.90 -26.41 0.88
C GLY A 334 -34.39 -26.55 0.63
N LEU A 335 -33.60 -26.43 1.70
CA LEU A 335 -32.15 -26.67 1.85
C LEU A 335 -31.19 -25.49 1.57
N GLY A 336 -30.86 -24.81 2.66
CA GLY A 336 -29.61 -24.07 2.80
C GLY A 336 -28.44 -24.97 3.24
N GLN A 337 -27.23 -24.52 2.93
CA GLN A 337 -26.01 -24.92 3.62
C GLN A 337 -25.23 -23.66 3.95
N ALA A 338 -25.07 -23.40 5.25
CA ALA A 338 -24.22 -22.36 5.80
C ALA A 338 -22.96 -23.02 6.38
N THR A 339 -21.80 -22.72 5.79
CA THR A 339 -20.50 -23.22 6.24
C THR A 339 -19.91 -22.22 7.25
N ARG A 340 -19.79 -22.65 8.51
CA ARG A 340 -19.08 -21.95 9.60
C ARG A 340 -17.56 -22.03 9.38
N LEU A 341 -16.88 -20.89 9.32
CA LEU A 341 -15.42 -20.80 9.49
C LEU A 341 -15.09 -20.62 10.98
N ARG A 342 -14.37 -21.60 11.55
CA ARG A 342 -13.71 -21.51 12.85
C ARG A 342 -12.36 -20.81 12.66
N LEU A 343 -12.14 -19.72 13.40
CA LEU A 343 -10.81 -19.19 13.68
C LEU A 343 -10.15 -20.07 14.75
N ALA A 344 -8.95 -20.57 14.45
CA ALA A 344 -8.07 -21.20 15.43
C ALA A 344 -6.95 -20.21 15.80
N THR A 345 -6.64 -20.26 17.08
CA THR A 345 -5.64 -19.53 17.90
C THR A 345 -4.27 -19.34 17.30
#